data_AF-A0A2M6K9W8-F1
#
_entry.id   AF-A0A2M6K9W8-F1
#
_cell.length_a   1.000
_cell.length_b   1.000
_cell.length_c   1.000
_cell.angle_alpha   90.00
_cell.angle_beta   90.00
_cell.angle_gamma   90.00
#
_symmetry.space_group_name_H-M   'P 1'
#
loop_
_entity.id
_entity.type
_entity.pdbx_description
1 polymer ?
#
loop_
_entity_poly.entity_id
_entity_poly.type
_entity_poly.pdbx_seq_one_letter_code
_entity_poly.pdbx_strand_id
1 'polypeptide(L)'
;VTYTNKVTNPGTVALNNVRLTDDKCGPVEYISGDTNGDSELDTTETWVYTCQAELTKTTINTITASGEANGLIARDFAIVTVVVAPVVVAPVVVAPVVVPKLPNTGVTSARNNIPWNIIVPAGIFAVLTLFYFTRRKQII
;
A
#
# COMPACT_ATOMS: atom_id res chain seq x y z
N VAL A 1 10.35 15.64 -7.66
CA VAL A 1 9.62 15.33 -6.41
C VAL A 1 9.94 16.42 -5.42
N THR A 2 8.93 16.96 -4.75
CA THR A 2 9.10 17.97 -3.72
C THR A 2 8.84 17.33 -2.37
N TYR A 3 9.80 17.42 -1.46
CA TYR A 3 9.65 16.96 -0.09
C TYR A 3 9.29 18.15 0.81
N THR A 4 8.27 17.97 1.64
CA THR A 4 7.89 18.93 2.68
C THR A 4 7.99 18.24 4.03
N ASN A 5 8.86 18.75 4.88
CA ASN A 5 9.19 18.16 6.16
C ASN A 5 8.71 19.05 7.30
N LYS A 6 8.16 18.45 8.34
CA LYS A 6 7.74 19.13 9.57
C LYS A 6 8.58 18.62 10.73
N VAL A 7 9.16 19.55 11.48
CA VAL A 7 10.07 19.28 12.58
C VAL A 7 9.45 19.86 13.84
N THR A 8 9.35 19.04 14.88
CA THR A 8 8.78 19.40 16.17
C THR A 8 9.77 19.10 17.27
N ASN A 9 9.69 19.81 18.39
CA ASN A 9 10.47 19.54 19.58
C ASN A 9 9.62 18.79 20.62
N PRO A 10 9.78 17.46 20.78
CA PRO A 10 9.04 16.68 21.78
C PRO A 10 9.61 16.83 23.20
N GLY A 11 10.70 17.57 23.38
CA GLY A 11 11.32 17.82 24.68
C GLY A 11 10.61 18.89 25.50
N THR A 12 11.30 19.41 26.52
CA THR A 12 10.79 20.45 27.42
C THR A 12 11.59 21.75 27.37
N VAL A 13 12.63 21.81 26.53
CA VAL A 13 13.55 22.95 26.39
C VAL A 13 13.67 23.27 24.90
N ALA A 14 13.62 24.55 24.54
CA ALA A 14 13.77 25.01 23.16
C ALA A 14 15.10 24.54 22.56
N LEU A 15 15.08 24.21 21.27
CA LEU A 15 16.27 23.75 20.54
C LEU A 15 16.83 24.89 19.68
N ASN A 16 18.10 25.20 19.84
CA ASN A 16 18.81 26.11 18.94
C ASN A 16 19.60 25.32 17.88
N ASN A 17 20.20 26.05 16.93
CA ASN A 17 20.99 25.49 15.82
C ASN A 17 20.28 24.35 15.07
N VAL A 18 18.96 24.48 14.87
CA VAL A 18 18.14 23.45 14.23
C VAL A 18 18.49 23.33 12.75
N ARG A 19 18.84 22.12 12.31
CA ARG A 19 19.29 21.80 10.96
C ARG A 19 18.61 20.56 10.44
N LEU A 20 18.25 20.60 9.16
CA LEU A 20 17.79 19.46 8.40
C LEU A 20 18.77 19.15 7.26
N THR A 21 19.08 17.87 7.09
CA THR A 21 19.90 17.35 5.99
C THR A 21 19.22 16.14 5.39
N ASP A 22 19.20 16.05 4.07
CA ASP A 22 18.53 14.97 3.33
C ASP A 22 19.54 14.30 2.38
N ASP A 23 19.45 12.96 2.24
CA ASP A 23 20.41 12.15 1.50
C ASP A 23 20.10 12.01 0.00
N LYS A 24 18.95 12.49 -0.49
CA LYS A 24 18.59 12.51 -1.93
C LYS A 24 18.15 13.89 -2.40
N CYS A 25 18.02 14.85 -1.50
CA CYS A 25 17.40 16.14 -1.76
C CYS A 25 18.24 17.29 -1.21
N GLY A 26 18.45 18.36 -1.99
CA GLY A 26 19.23 19.50 -1.54
C GLY A 26 19.29 20.64 -2.55
N PRO A 27 19.45 21.91 -2.09
CA PRO A 27 19.53 22.33 -0.69
C PRO A 27 18.20 22.19 0.06
N VAL A 28 18.26 22.01 1.37
CA VAL A 28 17.07 22.03 2.24
C VAL A 28 16.84 23.45 2.73
N GLU A 29 15.65 23.97 2.49
CA GLU A 29 15.27 25.35 2.76
C GLU A 29 14.26 25.41 3.91
N TYR A 30 14.48 26.32 4.85
CA TYR A 30 13.50 26.66 5.88
C TYR A 30 12.39 27.53 5.29
N ILE A 31 11.13 27.25 5.65
CA ILE A 31 9.96 27.92 5.08
C ILE A 31 9.20 28.72 6.13
N SER A 32 8.89 28.11 7.28
CA SER A 32 8.11 28.75 8.35
C SER A 32 8.12 27.92 9.63
N GLY A 33 7.58 28.47 10.72
CA GLY A 33 7.27 27.71 11.95
C GLY A 33 7.78 28.33 13.25
N ASP A 34 8.76 29.22 13.15
CA ASP A 34 9.20 30.13 14.21
C ASP A 34 8.12 31.21 14.39
N THR A 35 7.21 30.95 15.33
CA THR A 35 6.01 31.76 15.60
C THR A 35 6.29 32.93 16.52
N ASN A 36 7.29 32.80 17.39
CA ASN A 36 7.67 33.83 18.34
C ASN A 36 8.86 34.69 17.84
N GLY A 37 9.57 34.25 16.79
CA GLY A 37 10.63 34.98 16.10
C GLY A 37 11.99 34.93 16.79
N ASP A 38 12.23 33.97 17.67
CA ASP A 38 13.47 33.87 18.45
C ASP A 38 14.54 32.96 17.83
N SER A 39 14.25 32.31 16.68
CA SER A 39 15.13 31.36 16.01
C SER A 39 15.47 30.11 16.83
N GLU A 40 14.62 29.73 17.79
CA GLU A 40 14.68 28.49 18.55
C GLU A 40 13.42 27.65 18.30
N LEU A 41 13.58 26.34 18.11
CA LEU A 41 12.42 25.46 17.95
C LEU A 41 11.83 25.16 19.32
N ASP A 42 10.82 25.94 19.65
CA ASP A 42 10.01 25.78 20.86
C ASP A 42 9.18 24.49 20.86
N THR A 43 8.78 24.06 22.06
CA THR A 43 7.95 22.86 22.26
C THR A 43 6.54 22.98 21.67
N THR A 44 6.08 24.21 21.43
CA THR A 44 4.77 24.51 20.81
C THR A 44 4.87 24.78 19.32
N GLU A 45 6.07 24.75 18.75
CA GLU A 45 6.32 25.12 17.36
C GLU A 45 6.45 23.91 16.44
N THR A 46 6.26 24.17 15.15
CA THR A 46 6.47 23.18 14.09
C THR A 46 7.13 23.86 12.92
N TRP A 47 8.42 23.58 12.73
CA TRP A 47 9.19 24.15 11.64
C TRP A 47 9.02 23.35 10.36
N VAL A 48 8.78 24.06 9.26
CA VAL A 48 8.53 23.51 7.93
C VAL A 48 9.74 23.76 7.06
N TYR A 49 10.20 22.69 6.43
CA TYR A 49 11.31 22.71 5.48
C TYR A 49 10.88 22.12 4.15
N THR A 50 11.51 22.57 3.07
CA THR A 50 11.29 22.03 1.72
C THR A 50 12.59 21.74 1.01
N CYS A 51 12.57 20.80 0.09
CA CYS A 51 13.64 20.58 -0.87
C CYS A 51 13.06 19.87 -2.11
N GLN A 52 13.80 19.91 -3.22
CA GLN A 52 13.42 19.21 -4.45
C GLN A 52 14.49 18.22 -4.90
N ALA A 53 14.03 17.09 -5.44
CA ALA A 53 14.88 16.07 -6.05
C ALA A 53 14.24 15.51 -7.34
N GLU A 54 15.05 15.31 -8.37
CA GLU A 54 14.64 14.60 -9.58
C GLU A 54 14.88 13.09 -9.42
N LEU A 55 13.80 12.31 -9.42
CA LEU A 55 13.86 10.86 -9.21
C LEU A 55 13.47 10.13 -10.49
N THR A 56 14.36 9.28 -11.00
CA THR A 56 14.13 8.45 -12.20
C THR A 56 13.84 6.99 -11.86
N LYS A 57 14.03 6.60 -10.60
CA LYS A 57 13.82 5.24 -10.08
C LYS A 57 13.19 5.31 -8.70
N THR A 58 12.55 4.21 -8.28
CA THR A 58 12.11 4.05 -6.89
C THR A 58 13.27 4.30 -5.95
N THR A 59 13.09 5.24 -5.03
CA THR A 59 14.14 5.77 -4.18
C THR A 59 13.70 5.71 -2.73
N ILE A 60 14.59 5.23 -1.87
CA ILE A 60 14.47 5.37 -0.42
C ILE A 60 15.19 6.66 -0.05
N ASN A 61 14.47 7.56 0.59
CA ASN A 61 14.93 8.86 1.04
C ASN A 61 15.00 8.85 2.56
N THR A 62 16.11 9.35 3.12
CA THR A 62 16.34 9.48 4.55
C THR A 62 16.70 10.92 4.86
N ILE A 63 15.88 11.56 5.69
CA ILE A 63 16.15 12.90 6.21
C ILE A 63 16.57 12.81 7.67
N THR A 64 17.54 13.64 8.06
CA THR A 64 18.05 13.77 9.42
C THR A 64 17.79 15.17 9.92
N ALA A 65 17.17 15.27 11.10
CA ALA A 65 16.99 16.50 11.85
C ALA A 65 17.97 16.53 13.02
N SER A 66 18.50 17.72 13.34
CA SER A 66 19.30 17.93 14.55
C SER A 66 18.99 19.29 15.17
N GLY A 67 19.13 19.39 16.48
CA GLY A 67 19.09 20.64 17.23
C GLY A 67 19.88 20.51 18.52
N GLU A 68 20.20 21.63 19.16
CA GLU A 68 21.04 21.67 20.35
C GLU A 68 20.31 22.34 21.52
N ALA A 69 20.49 21.81 22.73
CA ALA A 69 20.01 22.42 23.96
C ALA A 69 20.89 21.98 25.13
N ASN A 70 21.17 22.88 26.07
CA ASN A 70 21.97 22.60 27.27
C ASN A 70 23.33 21.93 26.99
N GLY A 71 23.95 22.23 25.85
CA GLY A 71 25.22 21.62 25.43
C GLY A 71 25.11 20.17 24.91
N LEU A 72 23.90 19.66 24.70
CA LEU A 72 23.63 18.36 24.09
C LEU A 72 23.06 18.54 22.68
N ILE A 73 23.27 17.54 21.84
CA ILE A 73 22.74 17.50 20.47
C ILE A 73 21.66 16.42 20.39
N ALA A 74 20.44 16.82 20.03
CA ALA A 74 19.36 15.91 19.68
C ALA A 74 19.41 15.61 18.17
N ARG A 75 19.13 14.36 17.80
CA ARG A 75 19.03 13.93 16.40
C ARG A 75 17.86 12.99 16.21
N ASP A 76 17.18 13.12 15.08
CA ASP A 76 16.11 12.22 14.65
C ASP A 76 16.18 11.98 13.13
N PHE A 77 15.56 10.89 12.66
CA PHE A 77 15.52 10.53 11.26
C PHE A 77 14.14 10.12 10.80
N ALA A 78 13.80 10.48 9.56
CA ALA A 78 12.60 9.99 8.89
C ALA A 78 12.97 9.34 7.55
N ILE A 79 12.31 8.23 7.23
CA ILE A 79 12.58 7.43 6.04
C ILE A 79 11.29 7.30 5.24
N VAL A 80 11.37 7.57 3.94
CA VAL A 80 10.23 7.42 3.02
C VAL A 80 10.68 6.73 1.73
N THR A 81 9.84 5.86 1.19
CA THR A 81 10.06 5.25 -0.13
C THR A 81 9.18 5.94 -1.17
N VAL A 82 9.81 6.57 -2.15
CA VAL A 82 9.12 7.17 -3.30
C VAL A 82 9.18 6.20 -4.46
N VAL A 83 8.03 5.65 -4.85
CA VAL A 83 7.93 4.72 -5.99
C VAL A 83 7.79 5.49 -7.29
N VAL A 84 8.69 5.21 -8.24
CA VAL A 84 8.57 5.70 -9.61
C VAL A 84 8.00 4.55 -10.43
N ALA A 85 6.80 4.73 -10.96
CA ALA A 85 6.21 3.73 -11.84
C ALA A 85 7.09 3.57 -13.09
N PRO A 86 7.38 2.34 -13.53
CA PRO A 86 8.08 2.15 -14.79
C PRO A 86 7.25 2.79 -15.90
N VAL A 87 7.92 3.52 -16.80
CA VAL A 87 7.30 3.96 -18.05
C VAL A 87 6.98 2.70 -18.83
N VAL A 88 5.74 2.22 -18.72
CA VAL A 88 5.23 1.16 -19.60
C VAL A 88 5.06 1.79 -20.97
N VAL A 89 6.13 1.79 -21.77
CA VAL A 89 5.97 1.92 -23.21
C VAL A 89 5.25 0.65 -23.62
N ALA A 90 3.91 0.70 -23.65
CA ALA A 90 3.13 -0.36 -24.26
C ALA A 90 3.74 -0.56 -25.65
N PRO A 91 4.08 -1.80 -26.05
CA PRO A 91 4.41 -2.03 -27.45
C PRO A 91 3.25 -1.45 -28.26
N VAL A 92 3.55 -0.68 -29.31
CA VAL A 92 2.54 -0.26 -30.29
C VAL A 92 2.07 -1.53 -30.98
N VAL A 93 1.15 -2.24 -30.34
CA VAL A 93 0.35 -3.28 -30.97
C VAL A 93 -0.70 -2.54 -31.76
N VAL A 94 -0.50 -2.46 -33.07
CA VAL A 94 -1.57 -2.07 -33.99
C VAL A 94 -2.63 -3.16 -33.87
N ALA A 95 -3.59 -2.96 -32.97
CA ALA A 95 -4.74 -3.85 -32.84
C ALA A 95 -5.56 -3.73 -34.14
N PRO A 96 -6.00 -4.85 -34.76
CA PRO A 96 -6.96 -4.76 -35.85
C PRO A 96 -8.21 -4.04 -35.34
N VAL A 97 -8.75 -3.12 -36.14
CA VAL A 97 -10.02 -2.44 -35.85
C VAL A 97 -11.11 -3.51 -35.77
N VAL A 98 -11.52 -3.86 -34.55
CA VAL A 98 -12.64 -4.77 -34.32
C VAL A 98 -13.90 -3.91 -34.28
N VAL A 99 -14.67 -3.93 -35.37
CA VAL A 99 -16.00 -3.30 -35.40
C VAL A 99 -16.96 -4.16 -34.57
N PRO A 100 -17.57 -3.62 -33.49
CA PRO A 100 -18.51 -4.39 -32.69
C PRO A 100 -19.76 -4.75 -33.50
N LYS A 101 -20.07 -6.05 -33.61
CA LYS A 101 -21.35 -6.53 -34.14
C LYS A 101 -22.22 -6.96 -32.97
N LEU A 102 -23.47 -6.48 -32.97
CA LEU A 102 -24.45 -6.94 -31.99
C LEU A 102 -24.74 -8.44 -32.18
N PRO A 103 -24.93 -9.18 -31.08
CA PRO A 103 -25.30 -10.59 -31.15
C PRO A 103 -26.69 -10.73 -31.79
N ASN A 104 -26.88 -11.74 -32.64
CA ASN A 104 -28.22 -12.17 -33.03
C ASN A 104 -28.94 -12.66 -31.77
N THR A 105 -29.98 -11.96 -31.33
CA THR A 105 -30.81 -12.40 -30.22
C THR A 105 -31.92 -13.32 -30.72
N GLY A 106 -31.93 -14.53 -30.18
CA GLY A 106 -32.98 -15.51 -30.35
C GLY A 106 -32.81 -16.57 -29.26
N VAL A 107 -33.54 -16.42 -28.15
CA VAL A 107 -33.63 -17.47 -27.14
C VAL A 107 -34.43 -18.62 -27.72
N THR A 108 -33.78 -19.74 -28.03
CA THR A 108 -34.49 -21.00 -28.18
C THR A 108 -34.54 -21.67 -26.81
N SER A 109 -35.74 -21.99 -26.34
CA SER A 109 -35.94 -22.70 -25.08
C SER A 109 -35.52 -24.17 -25.24
N ALA A 110 -34.25 -24.46 -25.03
CA ALA A 110 -33.76 -25.84 -24.92
C ALA A 110 -33.91 -26.34 -23.49
N ARG A 111 -35.03 -27.02 -23.28
CA ARG A 111 -35.38 -27.89 -22.17
C ARG A 111 -34.35 -29.03 -22.00
N ASN A 112 -33.94 -29.25 -20.75
CA ASN A 112 -33.37 -30.47 -20.16
C ASN A 112 -31.97 -30.96 -20.62
N ASN A 113 -31.05 -31.07 -19.65
CA ASN A 113 -30.20 -32.25 -19.47
C ASN A 113 -29.44 -32.22 -18.12
N ILE A 114 -30.15 -32.56 -17.04
CA ILE A 114 -29.50 -32.93 -15.77
C ILE A 114 -28.83 -34.30 -16.00
N PRO A 115 -27.52 -34.46 -15.82
CA PRO A 115 -26.86 -35.75 -16.02
C PRO A 115 -27.22 -36.72 -14.88
N TRP A 116 -27.95 -37.78 -15.21
CA TRP A 116 -28.42 -38.82 -14.28
C TRP A 116 -27.31 -39.64 -13.60
N ASN A 117 -26.04 -39.46 -13.99
CA ASN A 117 -24.90 -40.20 -13.46
C ASN A 117 -24.53 -39.82 -12.01
N ILE A 118 -25.17 -38.78 -11.44
CA ILE A 118 -24.90 -38.33 -10.07
C ILE A 118 -25.89 -38.94 -9.06
N ILE A 119 -27.08 -39.38 -9.48
CA ILE A 119 -28.15 -39.80 -8.55
C ILE A 119 -28.10 -41.31 -8.21
N VAL A 120 -27.52 -42.14 -9.08
CA VAL A 120 -27.52 -43.61 -8.91
C VAL A 120 -26.48 -44.16 -7.91
N PRO A 121 -25.23 -43.65 -7.79
CA PRO A 121 -24.26 -44.24 -6.86
C PRO A 121 -24.55 -43.93 -5.38
N ALA A 122 -25.18 -42.79 -5.07
CA ALA A 122 -25.47 -42.37 -3.70
C ALA A 122 -26.57 -43.23 -3.04
N GLY A 123 -27.58 -43.65 -3.81
CA GLY A 123 -28.65 -44.52 -3.31
C GLY A 123 -28.18 -45.94 -2.99
N ILE A 124 -27.24 -46.47 -3.76
CA ILE A 124 -26.71 -47.83 -3.56
C ILE A 124 -25.86 -47.92 -2.28
N PHE A 125 -25.07 -46.88 -1.96
CA PHE A 125 -24.29 -46.82 -0.71
C PHE A 125 -25.17 -46.73 0.55
N ALA A 126 -26.30 -46.04 0.49
CA ALA A 126 -27.23 -45.94 1.62
C ALA A 126 -27.95 -47.27 1.91
N VAL A 127 -28.31 -48.04 0.88
CA VAL A 127 -28.99 -49.34 1.06
C VAL A 127 -28.02 -50.43 1.57
N LEU A 128 -26.79 -50.46 1.05
CA LEU A 128 -25.78 -51.44 1.49
C LEU A 128 -25.33 -51.24 2.94
N THR A 129 -25.23 -49.98 3.40
CA THR A 129 -24.91 -49.69 4.80
C THR A 129 -26.05 -50.08 5.74
N LEU A 130 -27.31 -49.83 5.38
CA LEU A 130 -28.47 -50.26 6.19
C LEU A 130 -28.59 -51.80 6.29
N PHE A 131 -28.30 -52.53 5.21
CA PHE A 131 -28.29 -54.00 5.19
C PHE A 131 -27.19 -54.60 6.07
N TYR A 132 -26.02 -53.96 6.09
CA TYR A 132 -24.91 -54.39 6.95
C TYR A 132 -25.27 -54.27 8.44
N PHE A 133 -25.92 -53.18 8.85
CA PHE A 133 -26.29 -52.98 10.26
C PHE A 133 -27.47 -53.85 10.71
N THR A 134 -28.43 -54.16 9.82
CA THR A 134 -29.57 -55.03 10.17
C THR A 134 -29.15 -56.50 10.32
N ARG A 135 -28.25 -57.01 9.46
CA ARG A 135 -27.71 -58.38 9.61
C ARG A 135 -26.90 -58.60 10.89
N ARG A 136 -26.18 -57.57 11.36
CA ARG A 136 -25.37 -57.67 12.59
C ARG A 136 -26.22 -57.82 13.86
N LYS A 137 -27.51 -57.45 13.84
CA LYS A 137 -28.41 -57.51 15.01
C LYS A 137 -29.26 -58.78 15.12
N GLN A 138 -29.27 -59.67 14.13
CA GLN A 138 -30.05 -60.93 14.17
C GLN A 138 -29.22 -62.18 14.53
N ILE A 139 -27.98 -62.01 14.98
CA ILE A 139 -27.13 -63.11 15.50
C ILE A 139 -26.83 -62.83 16.99
N ILE A 140 -27.88 -62.87 17.80
CA ILE A 140 -27.93 -63.28 19.22
C ILE A 140 -29.28 -63.98 19.40
#